data_AF-A0A970WM15-F1
#
_entry.id   AF-A0A970WM15-F1
#
_cell.length_a   1.000
_cell.length_b   1.000
_cell.length_c   1.000
_cell.angle_alpha   90.00
_cell.angle_beta   90.00
_cell.angle_gamma   90.00
#
_symmetry.space_group_name_H-M   'P 1'
#
loop_
_entity.id
_entity.type
_entity.pdbx_description
1 polymer ?
#
loop_
_entity_poly.entity_id
_entity_poly.type
_entity_poly.pdbx_seq_one_letter_code
_entity_poly.pdbx_strand_id
1 'polypeptide(L)'
;MSKHIADLKKHDRPMINTEWLNRGRGSLVATCLPVFRREDVGCLHWGLVNGKTQTDLNWGHRPGQPEPEVWQHDLFHGDFRPYDEKELELFRHVIAEKPLVPSE
;
A
#
# COMPACT_ATOMS: atom_id res chain seq x y z
N MET A 1 -11.27 3.91 -7.54
CA MET A 1 -11.10 4.24 -6.10
C MET A 1 -11.92 5.47 -5.69
N SER A 2 -11.62 6.69 -6.18
CA SER A 2 -12.27 7.93 -5.67
C SER A 2 -13.80 7.97 -5.76
N LYS A 3 -14.40 7.46 -6.85
CA LYS A 3 -15.86 7.34 -6.96
C LYS A 3 -16.46 6.51 -5.82
N HIS A 4 -15.84 5.36 -5.52
CA HIS A 4 -16.33 4.45 -4.49
C HIS A 4 -16.19 5.07 -3.09
N ILE A 5 -15.09 5.78 -2.84
CA ILE A 5 -14.91 6.56 -1.62
C ILE A 5 -16.03 7.61 -1.47
N ALA A 6 -16.33 8.37 -2.54
CA ALA A 6 -17.37 9.39 -2.50
C ALA A 6 -18.76 8.80 -2.23
N ASP A 7 -19.05 7.61 -2.76
CA ASP A 7 -20.30 6.90 -2.49
C ASP A 7 -20.37 6.44 -1.02
N LEU A 8 -19.29 5.85 -0.50
CA LEU A 8 -19.27 5.35 0.87
C LEU A 8 -19.25 6.45 1.94
N LYS A 9 -18.65 7.62 1.66
CA LYS A 9 -18.66 8.79 2.55
C LYS A 9 -20.07 9.26 2.93
N LYS A 10 -21.07 8.96 2.09
CA LYS A 10 -22.50 9.26 2.36
C LYS A 10 -23.04 8.55 3.60
N HIS A 11 -22.37 7.49 4.06
CA HIS A 11 -22.79 6.73 5.25
C HIS A 11 -22.28 7.32 6.57
N ASP A 12 -21.42 8.35 6.54
CA ASP A 12 -20.87 9.01 7.73
C ASP A 12 -20.21 8.05 8.72
N ARG A 13 -19.42 7.10 8.20
CA ARG A 13 -18.64 6.13 8.98
C ARG A 13 -17.17 6.18 8.60
N PRO A 14 -16.24 5.92 9.55
CA PRO A 14 -14.83 5.74 9.24
C PRO A 14 -14.64 4.64 8.19
N MET A 15 -13.72 4.87 7.26
CA MET A 15 -13.42 3.95 6.16
C MET A 15 -12.01 3.41 6.29
N ILE A 16 -11.87 2.10 6.09
CA ILE A 16 -10.59 1.40 6.07
C ILE A 16 -10.54 0.55 4.81
N ASN A 17 -9.52 0.74 3.99
CA ASN A 17 -9.16 -0.21 2.96
C ASN A 17 -8.29 -1.32 3.57
N THR A 18 -8.81 -2.54 3.61
CA THR A 18 -8.17 -3.65 4.32
C THR A 18 -7.03 -4.29 3.55
N GLU A 19 -6.91 -4.06 2.25
CA GLU A 19 -5.82 -4.55 1.43
C GLU A 19 -5.57 -3.63 0.24
N TRP A 20 -4.30 -3.38 -0.05
CA TRP A 20 -3.89 -2.66 -1.25
C TRP A 20 -2.47 -3.03 -1.65
N LEU A 21 -1.98 -2.35 -2.68
CA LEU A 21 -0.74 -2.56 -3.38
C LEU A 21 -0.76 -3.85 -4.19
N ASN A 22 -0.94 -3.71 -5.49
CA ASN A 22 -0.71 -4.78 -6.45
C ASN A 22 -0.12 -4.08 -7.66
N ARG A 23 1.21 -3.98 -7.68
CA ARG A 23 1.93 -3.18 -8.66
C ARG A 23 1.65 -3.65 -10.09
N GLY A 24 1.60 -4.97 -10.30
CA GLY A 24 1.26 -5.58 -11.59
C GLY A 24 -0.16 -5.27 -12.09
N ARG A 25 -1.08 -4.82 -11.22
CA ARG A 25 -2.45 -4.40 -11.59
C ARG A 25 -2.69 -2.90 -11.44
N GLY A 26 -1.63 -2.10 -11.30
CA GLY A 26 -1.70 -0.64 -11.26
C GLY A 26 -2.17 -0.05 -9.92
N SER A 27 -2.30 -0.85 -8.87
CA SER A 27 -2.40 -0.33 -7.51
C SER A 27 -0.98 -0.06 -7.03
N LEU A 28 -0.58 1.22 -7.01
CA LEU A 28 0.77 1.69 -6.73
C LEU A 28 0.81 2.59 -5.49
N VAL A 29 1.93 2.63 -4.78
CA VAL A 29 2.15 3.58 -3.67
C VAL A 29 1.92 5.02 -4.12
N ALA A 30 2.49 5.41 -5.26
CA ALA A 30 2.37 6.76 -5.82
C ALA A 30 0.93 7.21 -6.14
N THR A 31 0.03 6.28 -6.47
CA THR A 31 -1.34 6.61 -6.89
C THR A 31 -2.38 6.31 -5.83
N CYS A 32 -2.12 5.36 -4.92
CA CYS A 32 -3.06 4.98 -3.88
C CYS A 32 -2.87 5.78 -2.58
N LEU A 33 -1.64 5.86 -2.07
CA LEU A 33 -1.36 6.44 -0.76
C LEU A 33 -1.78 7.91 -0.62
N PRO A 34 -1.53 8.80 -1.60
CA PRO A 34 -1.99 10.19 -1.53
C PRO A 34 -3.52 10.32 -1.54
N VAL A 35 -4.22 9.39 -2.18
CA VAL A 35 -5.69 9.39 -2.19
C VAL A 35 -6.22 8.99 -0.82
N PHE A 36 -5.70 7.91 -0.22
CA PHE A 36 -6.10 7.51 1.13
C PHE A 36 -5.91 8.65 2.14
N ARG A 37 -4.77 9.34 2.06
CA ARG A 37 -4.49 10.51 2.91
C ARG A 37 -5.49 11.66 2.69
N ARG A 38 -5.67 12.10 1.43
CA ARG A 38 -6.56 13.22 1.09
C ARG A 38 -8.01 12.94 1.47
N GLU A 39 -8.43 11.69 1.32
CA GLU A 39 -9.82 11.30 1.56
C GLU A 39 -10.10 10.89 3.01
N ASP A 40 -9.09 10.88 3.88
CA ASP A 40 -9.13 10.40 5.27
C ASP A 40 -9.60 8.93 5.40
N VAL A 41 -9.04 8.08 4.54
CA VAL A 41 -9.29 6.64 4.51
C VAL A 41 -8.08 5.91 5.09
N GLY A 42 -8.28 5.09 6.12
CA GLY A 42 -7.23 4.21 6.62
C GLY A 42 -6.88 3.14 5.60
N CYS A 43 -5.64 2.66 5.57
CA CYS A 43 -5.23 1.59 4.67
C CYS A 43 -4.31 0.59 5.37
N LEU A 44 -4.53 -0.70 5.16
CA LEU A 44 -3.71 -1.78 5.71
C LEU A 44 -2.89 -2.41 4.60
N HIS A 45 -1.58 -2.50 4.83
CA HIS A 45 -0.68 -3.14 3.89
C HIS A 45 -0.83 -4.66 3.98
N TRP A 46 -1.00 -5.32 2.83
CA TRP A 46 -0.76 -6.76 2.71
C TRP A 46 0.70 -6.95 2.35
N GLY A 47 1.44 -7.79 3.07
CA GLY A 47 2.90 -7.85 2.94
C GLY A 47 3.62 -6.62 3.53
N LEU A 48 4.92 -6.79 3.78
CA LEU A 48 5.81 -5.74 4.26
C LEU A 48 7.26 -6.11 3.95
N VAL A 49 7.66 -7.30 4.39
CA VAL A 49 9.02 -7.83 4.24
C VAL A 49 8.94 -9.15 3.50
N ASN A 50 9.73 -9.29 2.43
CA ASN A 50 9.89 -10.55 1.72
C ASN A 50 10.36 -11.64 2.68
N GLY A 51 9.49 -12.62 2.89
CA GLY A 51 9.66 -13.65 3.90
C GLY A 51 8.74 -14.84 3.66
N LYS A 52 8.33 -15.54 4.72
CA LYS A 52 7.61 -16.82 4.61
C LYS A 52 6.28 -16.74 3.87
N THR A 53 5.62 -15.59 3.84
CA THR A 53 4.34 -15.38 3.17
C THR A 53 4.48 -15.13 1.66
N GLN A 54 5.71 -14.81 1.20
CA GLN A 54 6.05 -14.64 -0.22
C GLN A 54 5.11 -13.67 -0.95
N THR A 55 4.82 -12.53 -0.33
CA THR A 55 3.90 -11.51 -0.81
C THR A 55 4.51 -10.58 -1.86
N ASP A 56 5.82 -10.71 -2.11
CA ASP A 56 6.54 -10.21 -3.27
C ASP A 56 6.12 -10.91 -4.58
N LEU A 57 5.75 -12.19 -4.51
CA LEU A 57 5.37 -12.98 -5.67
C LEU A 57 3.99 -12.58 -6.23
N ASN A 58 3.88 -12.61 -7.56
CA ASN A 58 2.63 -12.32 -8.24
C ASN A 58 1.58 -13.43 -8.02
N TRP A 59 0.30 -13.06 -7.95
CA TRP A 59 -0.80 -14.03 -7.89
C TRP A 59 -0.70 -15.03 -9.04
N GLY A 60 -0.71 -16.31 -8.68
CA GLY A 60 -0.55 -17.41 -9.64
C GLY A 60 0.89 -17.84 -9.89
N HIS A 61 1.89 -17.22 -9.24
CA HIS A 61 3.27 -17.68 -9.26
C HIS A 61 3.39 -19.15 -8.81
N ARG A 62 4.30 -19.90 -9.44
CA ARG A 62 4.52 -21.33 -9.20
C ARG A 62 5.99 -21.63 -8.95
N PRO A 63 6.31 -22.65 -8.12
CA PRO A 63 7.69 -23.10 -7.95
C PRO A 63 8.39 -23.37 -9.28
N GLY A 64 9.62 -22.87 -9.43
CA GLY A 64 10.42 -23.00 -10.65
C GLY A 64 10.25 -21.86 -11.65
N GLN A 65 9.27 -20.96 -11.47
CA GLN A 65 9.23 -19.70 -12.21
C GLN A 65 10.33 -18.76 -11.71
N PRO A 66 10.89 -17.91 -12.60
CA PRO A 66 11.85 -16.88 -12.19
C PRO A 66 11.20 -15.89 -11.21
N GLU A 67 12.04 -15.12 -10.53
CA GLU A 67 11.59 -13.99 -9.71
C GLU A 67 10.84 -12.98 -10.60
N PRO A 68 9.70 -12.42 -10.14
CA PRO A 68 8.97 -11.45 -10.92
C PRO A 68 9.76 -10.14 -11.06
N GLU A 69 9.74 -9.54 -12.26
CA GLU A 69 10.36 -8.24 -12.51
C GLU A 69 9.78 -7.12 -11.63
N VAL A 70 8.50 -7.24 -11.27
CA VAL A 70 7.79 -6.32 -10.40
C VAL A 70 7.20 -7.10 -9.24
N TRP A 71 7.56 -6.73 -8.02
CA TRP A 71 7.01 -7.34 -6.81
C TRP A 71 5.57 -6.88 -6.57
N GLN A 72 4.73 -7.79 -6.10
CA GLN A 72 3.32 -7.49 -5.94
C GLN A 72 3.06 -6.56 -4.74
N HIS A 73 3.43 -6.99 -3.52
CA HIS A 73 3.02 -6.30 -2.30
C HIS A 73 4.15 -5.90 -1.35
N ASP A 74 5.26 -6.64 -1.25
CA ASP A 74 6.27 -6.33 -0.23
C ASP A 74 7.00 -5.00 -0.52
N LEU A 75 7.43 -4.34 0.57
CA LEU A 75 8.14 -3.05 0.56
C LEU A 75 9.63 -3.21 0.87
N PHE A 76 10.01 -4.31 1.50
CA PHE A 76 11.38 -4.59 1.94
C PHE A 76 11.82 -5.99 1.52
N HIS A 77 13.08 -6.12 1.17
CA HIS A 77 13.76 -7.40 1.09
C HIS A 77 13.91 -8.02 2.49
N GLY A 78 14.22 -9.32 2.56
CA GLY A 78 14.40 -10.03 3.83
C GLY A 78 15.55 -9.50 4.71
N ASP A 79 16.44 -8.69 4.14
CA ASP A 79 17.52 -7.97 4.84
C ASP A 79 17.16 -6.51 5.18
N PHE A 80 15.87 -6.15 5.05
CA PHE A 80 15.32 -4.82 5.28
C PHE A 80 15.78 -3.73 4.31
N ARG A 81 16.48 -4.07 3.22
CA ARG A 81 16.69 -3.11 2.14
C ARG A 81 15.34 -2.77 1.49
N PRO A 82 15.08 -1.50 1.16
CA PRO A 82 13.88 -1.12 0.40
C PRO A 82 13.80 -1.84 -0.94
N TYR A 83 12.59 -2.27 -1.32
CA TYR A 83 12.33 -2.68 -2.71
C TYR A 83 12.41 -1.48 -3.66
N ASP A 84 11.74 -0.38 -3.28
CA ASP A 84 11.80 0.91 -3.97
C ASP A 84 11.91 2.04 -2.93
N GLU A 85 13.04 2.74 -2.95
CA GLU A 85 13.30 3.84 -2.02
C GLU A 85 12.30 5.00 -2.17
N LYS A 86 11.82 5.25 -3.39
CA LYS A 86 10.88 6.35 -3.68
C LYS A 86 9.52 6.12 -3.05
N GLU A 87 9.08 4.85 -3.00
CA GLU A 87 7.85 4.49 -2.30
C GLU A 87 7.96 4.79 -0.80
N LEU A 88 9.10 4.46 -0.18
CA LEU A 88 9.33 4.72 1.24
C LEU A 88 9.47 6.21 1.56
N GLU A 89 10.09 6.99 0.67
CA GLU A 89 10.10 8.45 0.78
C GLU A 89 8.69 9.03 0.76
N LEU A 90 7.82 8.52 -0.11
CA LEU A 90 6.43 8.95 -0.15
C LEU A 90 5.67 8.58 1.13
N PHE A 91 5.89 7.38 1.67
CA PHE A 91 5.32 7.02 2.98
C PHE A 91 5.73 7.99 4.08
N ARG A 92 7.03 8.33 4.17
CA ARG A 92 7.54 9.29 5.16
C ARG A 92 6.88 10.65 5.00
N HIS A 93 6.78 11.15 3.78
CA HIS A 93 6.18 12.45 3.50
C HIS A 93 4.68 12.47 3.85
N VAL A 94 3.92 11.48 3.39
CA VAL A 94 2.45 11.47 3.52
C VAL A 94 1.99 11.16 4.96
N ILE A 95 2.71 10.29 5.68
CA ILE A 95 2.34 9.90 7.05
C ILE A 95 2.77 10.94 8.08
N ALA A 96 3.94 11.57 7.93
CA ALA A 96 4.44 12.55 8.91
C ALA A 96 3.59 13.83 8.99
N GLU A 97 2.77 14.12 7.97
CA GLU A 97 1.99 15.36 7.89
C GLU A 97 0.70 15.41 8.72
N LYS A 98 0.23 14.31 9.33
CA LYS A 98 -0.92 14.38 10.28
C LYS A 98 -0.39 14.28 11.72
N PRO A 99 -0.55 15.31 12.57
CA PRO A 99 -0.40 15.09 14.00
C PRO A 99 -1.41 14.02 14.43
N LEU A 100 -0.98 13.12 15.32
CA LEU A 100 -1.80 12.02 15.85
C LEU A 100 -2.99 12.50 16.69
N VAL A 101 -3.12 13.81 16.88
CA VAL A 101 -4.16 14.46 17.69
C VAL A 101 -4.77 15.58 16.84
N PRO A 102 -6.11 15.71 16.77
CA PRO A 102 -6.74 16.88 16.19
C PRO A 102 -6.25 18.14 16.92
N SER A 103 -5.88 19.18 16.17
CA SER A 103 -5.77 20.51 16.76
C SER A 103 -7.18 20.92 17.23
N GLU A 104 -7.31 21.18 18.53
CA GLU A 104 -8.51 21.76 19.15
C GLU A 104 -8.93 23.08 18.49
#